data_AF-A0A7Z8Z8I7-F1
#
_entry.id   AF-A0A7Z8Z8I7-F1
#
_cell.length_a   1.000
_cell.length_b   1.000
_cell.length_c   1.000
_cell.angle_alpha   90.00
_cell.angle_beta   90.00
_cell.angle_gamma   90.00
#
_symmetry.space_group_name_H-M   'P 1'
#
loop_
_entity.id
_entity.type
_entity.pdbx_description
1 polymer ?
#
loop_
_entity_poly.entity_id
_entity_poly.type
_entity_poly.pdbx_seq_one_letter_code
_entity_poly.pdbx_strand_id
1 'polypeptide(L)' 'MMTLQDLPPPYSVDVKIDPRTPEGRKAMRLLDVPTDVLVAALGLPPKHTRPDMYYSKGALCLMATAEGFTPMDFK' A
#
# COMPACT_ATOMS: atom_id res chain seq x y z
N MET A 1 -16.93 19.25 21.21
CA MET A 1 -15.46 19.37 21.29
C MET A 1 -14.90 18.00 20.94
N MET A 2 -14.44 17.79 19.70
CA MET A 2 -13.73 16.55 19.34
C MET A 2 -12.34 16.62 19.98
N THR A 3 -11.98 15.61 20.76
CA THR A 3 -10.67 15.49 21.38
C THR A 3 -9.65 15.06 20.32
N LEU A 4 -8.40 15.54 20.42
CA LEU A 4 -7.26 15.18 19.55
C LEU A 4 -6.92 13.67 19.55
N GLN A 5 -7.66 12.84 20.29
CA GLN A 5 -7.52 11.38 20.39
C GLN A 5 -8.46 10.61 19.44
N ASP A 6 -9.41 11.29 18.79
CA ASP A 6 -10.30 10.71 17.76
C ASP A 6 -9.74 10.84 16.33
N LEU A 7 -8.62 11.55 16.16
CA LEU A 7 -7.90 11.53 14.89
C LEU A 7 -7.10 10.22 14.85
N PRO A 8 -7.28 9.37 13.81
CA PRO A 8 -6.38 8.24 13.65
C PRO A 8 -4.95 8.79 13.62
N PRO A 9 -3.96 8.12 14.25
CA PRO A 9 -2.58 8.60 14.25
C PRO A 9 -2.16 8.90 12.81
N PRO A 10 -1.20 9.78 12.51
CA PRO A 10 -0.69 9.92 11.15
C PRO A 10 0.00 8.61 10.78
N TYR A 11 -0.75 7.61 10.32
CA TYR A 11 -0.26 6.25 10.15
C TYR A 11 0.47 6.23 8.82
N SER A 12 1.74 6.61 8.91
CA SER A 12 2.72 6.30 7.90
C SER A 12 3.08 4.83 8.08
N VAL A 13 2.47 3.97 7.29
CA VAL A 13 2.79 2.55 7.24
C VAL A 13 4.03 2.40 6.35
N ASP A 14 5.19 2.68 6.94
CA ASP A 14 6.49 2.46 6.30
C ASP A 14 6.92 1.01 6.46
N VAL A 15 6.83 0.25 5.37
CA VAL A 15 7.06 -1.18 5.37
C VAL A 15 8.13 -1.51 4.34
N LYS A 16 9.21 -2.10 4.83
CA LYS A 16 10.25 -2.68 3.98
C LYS A 16 9.82 -4.09 3.57
N ILE A 17 9.87 -4.36 2.27
CA ILE A 17 9.62 -5.70 1.74
C ILE A 17 10.80 -6.61 2.12
N ASP A 18 10.53 -7.76 2.75
CA ASP A 18 11.56 -8.77 3.02
C ASP A 18 11.68 -9.73 1.83
N PRO A 19 12.75 -9.69 1.02
CA PRO A 19 12.93 -10.56 -0.14
C PRO A 19 13.17 -12.03 0.22
N ARG A 20 13.33 -12.38 1.51
CA ARG A 20 13.57 -13.75 1.95
C ARG A 20 12.28 -14.55 2.09
N THR A 21 11.13 -13.88 2.18
CA THR A 21 9.83 -14.55 2.26
C THR A 21 9.23 -14.77 0.86
N PRO A 22 8.43 -15.82 0.64
CA PRO A 22 7.68 -16.00 -0.61
C PRO A 22 6.80 -14.78 -0.94
N GLU A 23 6.15 -14.20 0.07
CA GLU A 23 5.26 -13.06 -0.04
C GLU A 23 6.03 -11.80 -0.42
N GLY A 24 7.17 -11.55 0.21
CA GLY A 24 8.00 -10.41 -0.12
C GLY A 24 8.59 -10.52 -1.53
N ARG A 25 9.00 -11.71 -1.97
CA ARG A 25 9.42 -11.92 -3.38
C ARG A 25 8.30 -11.63 -4.37
N LYS A 26 7.06 -12.00 -4.05
CA LYS A 26 5.89 -11.66 -4.88
C LYS A 26 5.65 -10.15 -4.89
N ALA A 27 5.66 -9.50 -3.72
CA ALA A 27 5.48 -8.06 -3.60
C ALA A 27 6.57 -7.26 -4.34
N MET A 28 7.82 -7.73 -4.35
CA MET A 28 8.88 -7.09 -5.13
C MET A 28 8.57 -7.03 -6.63
N ARG A 29 7.82 -7.99 -7.18
CA ARG A 29 7.43 -7.97 -8.60
C ARG A 29 6.43 -6.86 -8.93
N LEU A 30 5.77 -6.30 -7.93
CA LEU A 30 4.82 -5.20 -8.07
C LEU A 30 5.48 -3.82 -7.88
N LEU A 31 6.78 -3.75 -7.61
CA LEU A 31 7.47 -2.47 -7.38
C LEU A 31 7.42 -1.55 -8.61
N ASP A 32 7.44 -2.13 -9.82
CA ASP A 32 7.36 -1.40 -11.08
C ASP A 32 5.95 -0.89 -11.42
N VAL A 33 4.91 -1.42 -10.76
CA VAL A 33 3.52 -0.98 -10.98
C VAL A 33 3.36 0.42 -10.39
N PRO A 34 2.79 1.41 -11.08
CA PRO A 34 2.58 2.74 -10.52
C PRO A 34 1.77 2.76 -9.21
N THR A 35 2.10 3.68 -8.30
CA THR A 35 1.51 3.73 -6.96
C THR A 35 0.01 4.06 -6.97
N ASP A 36 -0.39 4.97 -7.84
CA ASP A 36 -1.78 5.33 -8.12
C ASP A 36 -2.58 4.13 -8.63
N VAL A 37 -2.00 3.31 -9.50
CA VAL A 37 -2.61 2.08 -10.00
C VAL A 37 -2.80 1.05 -8.87
N LEU A 38 -1.79 0.84 -8.02
CA LEU A 38 -1.92 -0.03 -6.84
C LEU A 38 -3.00 0.46 -5.87
N VAL A 39 -3.07 1.77 -5.63
CA VAL A 39 -4.09 2.39 -4.77
C VAL A 39 -5.50 2.15 -5.34
N ALA A 40 -5.67 2.32 -6.66
CA ALA A 40 -6.95 2.09 -7.32
C ALA A 40 -7.36 0.62 -7.29
N ALA A 41 -6.44 -0.31 -7.58
CA ALA A 41 -6.70 -1.74 -7.58
C ALA A 41 -7.05 -2.27 -6.18
N LEU A 42 -6.44 -1.70 -5.14
CA LEU A 42 -6.76 -2.00 -3.74
C LEU A 42 -8.06 -1.32 -3.26
N GLY A 43 -8.76 -0.57 -4.12
CA GLY A 43 -9.98 0.15 -3.76
C GLY A 43 -9.76 1.25 -2.72
N LEU A 44 -8.51 1.70 -2.55
CA LEU A 44 -8.18 2.65 -1.52
C LEU A 44 -8.37 4.11 -2.04
N PRO A 45 -8.82 5.06 -1.20
CA PRO A 45 -9.05 6.45 -1.65
C PRO A 45 -7.81 7.14 -2.28
N PRO A 46 -7.94 8.10 -3.19
CA PRO A 46 -6.76 8.79 -3.74
C PRO A 46 -5.87 9.43 -2.65
N LYS A 47 -4.54 9.48 -2.86
CA LYS A 47 -3.59 10.02 -1.85
C LYS A 47 -3.96 11.42 -1.35
N HIS A 48 -4.43 12.30 -2.25
CA HIS A 48 -4.80 13.68 -1.90
C HIS A 48 -6.02 13.78 -0.99
N THR A 49 -6.86 12.74 -0.91
CA THR A 49 -8.00 12.71 0.01
C THR A 49 -7.64 12.14 1.37
N ARG A 50 -6.37 11.79 1.60
CA ARG A 50 -5.91 11.20 2.86
C ARG A 50 -4.61 11.85 3.36
N PRO A 51 -4.68 13.12 3.82
CA PRO A 51 -3.50 13.83 4.31
C PRO A 51 -2.84 13.12 5.52
N ASP A 52 -3.62 12.41 6.34
CA ASP A 52 -3.15 11.75 7.56
C ASP A 52 -2.81 10.25 7.38
N MET A 53 -3.00 9.70 6.17
CA MET A 53 -2.87 8.27 5.85
C MET A 53 -1.85 8.07 4.75
N TYR A 54 -0.66 7.57 5.11
CA TYR A 54 0.39 7.32 4.14
C TYR A 54 0.76 5.84 4.10
N TYR A 55 0.51 5.19 2.97
CA TYR A 55 1.06 3.87 2.70
C TYR A 55 2.36 4.01 1.93
N SER A 56 3.44 3.46 2.48
CA SER A 56 4.66 3.30 1.71
C SER A 56 4.42 2.40 0.50
N LYS A 57 5.30 2.54 -0.51
CA LYS A 57 5.28 1.68 -1.69
C LYS A 57 5.32 0.20 -1.33
N GLY A 58 6.15 -0.17 -0.35
CA GLY A 58 6.26 -1.55 0.11
C GLY A 58 4.98 -2.08 0.73
N ALA A 59 4.30 -1.25 1.54
CA ALA A 59 3.00 -1.61 2.12
C ALA A 59 1.95 -1.86 1.02
N LEU A 60 1.87 -1.00 0.01
CA LEU A 60 0.95 -1.18 -1.12
C LEU A 60 1.22 -2.48 -1.90
N CYS A 61 2.49 -2.79 -2.16
CA CYS A 61 2.84 -4.03 -2.87
C CYS A 61 2.50 -5.29 -2.06
N LEU A 62 2.70 -5.25 -0.74
CA LEU A 62 2.34 -6.37 0.15
C LEU A 62 0.82 -6.55 0.24
N MET A 63 0.07 -5.46 0.37
CA MET A 63 -1.40 -5.51 0.35
C MET A 63 -1.91 -6.07 -0.99
N ALA A 64 -1.38 -5.57 -2.11
CA ALA A 64 -1.78 -6.06 -3.43
C ALA A 64 -1.45 -7.55 -3.61
N THR A 65 -0.30 -7.99 -3.10
CA THR A 65 0.07 -9.41 -3.11
C THR A 65 -0.87 -10.26 -2.25
N ALA A 66 -1.31 -9.75 -1.10
CA ALA A 66 -2.24 -10.44 -0.21
C ALA A 66 -3.64 -10.61 -0.84
N GLU A 67 -4.08 -9.63 -1.63
CA GLU A 67 -5.30 -9.70 -2.45
C GLU A 67 -5.16 -10.60 -3.69
N GLY A 68 -3.96 -11.15 -3.93
CA GLY A 68 -3.69 -12.06 -5.04
C GLY A 68 -3.31 -11.37 -6.36
N PHE A 69 -3.12 -10.06 -6.36
CA PHE A 69 -2.65 -9.35 -7.56
C PHE A 69 -1.25 -9.77 -7.96
N THR A 70 -1.03 -9.80 -9.26
CA THR A 70 0.22 -10.13 -9.93
C THR A 70 0.58 -9.02 -10.92
N PRO A 71 1.83 -8.96 -11.40
CA PRO A 71 2.22 -7.98 -12.42
C PRO A 71 1.39 -8.05 -13.71
N MET A 72 0.75 -9.18 -14.00
CA MET A 72 -0.07 -9.35 -15.21
C MET A 72 -1.41 -8.62 -15.11
N ASP A 73 -1.89 -8.35 -13.89
CA ASP A 73 -3.15 -7.62 -13.67
C ASP A 73 -3.02 -6.12 -13.95
N PHE A 74 -1.80 -5.64 -14.21
CA PHE A 74 -1.47 -4.23 -14.41
C PHE A 74 -0.84 -3.94 -15.79
N LYS A 75 -0.87 -4.90 -16.71
CA LYS A 75 -0.33 -4.77 -18.07
C LYS A 75 -1.40 -4.40 -19.09
#